data_AF-A0A1X4H9W3-F1
#
_entry.id   AF-A0A1X4H9W3-F1
#
_cell.length_a   1.000
_cell.length_b   1.000
_cell.length_c   1.000
_cell.angle_alpha   90.00
_cell.angle_beta   90.00
_cell.angle_gamma   90.00
#
_symmetry.space_group_name_H-M   'P 1'
#
loop_
_entity.id
_entity.type
_entity.pdbx_description
1 polymer ?
#
loop_
_entity_poly.entity_id
_entity_poly.type
_entity_poly.pdbx_seq_one_letter_code
_entity_poly.pdbx_strand_id
1 'polypeptide(L)'
;MSDDTRFDPTDRSQYELTRAANVVVPLSPVRKARICGTLALFGALTGPLVATLPPAVREANFSGPPLAAHLGVVAVVLAGTVAAGGAGLGLVALQRRLARGPEPSDDQVWTFLALEDALTGIGFVTGGLGVGVGLVLLASGHWGVEALEALRRNGVEPYLSMGAIPTTPLLATAAGLIAGLGVLTATVVAVDGE
;
A
#
# COMPACT_ATOMS: atom_id res chain seq x y z
N MET A 1 -12.75 19.80 43.18
CA MET A 1 -12.23 18.74 42.30
C MET A 1 -12.67 19.13 40.90
N SER A 2 -11.84 19.91 40.22
CA SER A 2 -12.12 20.56 38.94
C SER A 2 -11.70 19.62 37.80
N ASP A 3 -12.68 19.13 37.07
CA ASP A 3 -12.50 18.34 35.85
C ASP A 3 -12.42 19.31 34.66
N ASP A 4 -11.30 20.05 34.57
CA ASP A 4 -10.97 20.94 33.46
C ASP A 4 -9.81 20.30 32.66
N THR A 5 -10.12 19.27 31.88
CA THR A 5 -9.33 18.91 30.70
C THR A 5 -9.86 19.67 29.48
N ARG A 6 -10.04 20.98 29.63
CA ARG A 6 -10.39 21.87 28.53
C ARG A 6 -9.13 22.00 27.65
N PHE A 7 -9.12 21.26 26.55
CA PHE A 7 -8.16 21.41 25.44
C PHE A 7 -7.99 22.90 25.13
N ASP A 8 -6.80 23.46 25.32
CA ASP A 8 -6.51 24.83 24.90
C ASP A 8 -6.25 24.82 23.38
N PRO A 9 -7.08 25.45 22.54
CA PRO A 9 -6.86 25.50 21.11
C PRO A 9 -5.55 26.19 20.70
N THR A 10 -4.88 26.91 21.61
CA THR A 10 -3.56 27.52 21.35
C THR A 10 -2.38 26.55 21.45
N ASP A 11 -2.57 25.34 21.99
CA ASP A 11 -1.52 24.31 22.06
C ASP A 11 -1.30 23.56 20.73
N ARG A 12 -2.10 23.87 19.69
CA ARG A 12 -1.96 23.26 18.36
C ARG A 12 -0.97 24.02 17.50
N SER A 13 0.02 23.31 16.96
CA SER A 13 0.95 23.87 15.98
C SER A 13 0.21 24.48 14.77
N GLN A 14 0.79 25.51 14.16
CA GLN A 14 0.21 26.16 12.97
C GLN A 14 -0.03 25.17 11.82
N TYR A 15 0.80 24.13 11.74
CA TYR A 15 0.61 23.01 10.83
C TYR A 15 -0.68 22.25 11.10
N GLU A 16 -0.99 21.89 12.36
CA GLU A 16 -2.22 21.17 12.70
C GLU A 16 -3.49 21.98 12.41
N LEU A 17 -3.44 23.29 12.65
CA LEU A 17 -4.56 24.19 12.36
C LEU A 17 -4.83 24.31 10.86
N THR A 18 -3.77 24.50 10.06
CA THR A 18 -3.87 24.61 8.60
C THR A 18 -4.31 23.27 7.97
N ARG A 19 -3.78 22.17 8.50
CA ARG A 19 -4.13 20.81 8.10
C ARG A 19 -5.59 20.48 8.41
N ALA A 20 -6.08 20.83 9.59
CA ALA A 20 -7.48 20.60 9.96
C ALA A 20 -8.47 21.31 9.01
N ALA A 21 -8.07 22.46 8.46
CA ALA A 21 -8.90 23.22 7.53
C ALA A 21 -8.83 22.73 6.06
N ASN A 22 -7.72 22.10 5.65
CA ASN A 22 -7.43 21.89 4.22
C ASN A 22 -7.12 20.44 3.83
N VAL A 23 -6.98 19.49 4.77
CA VAL A 23 -6.60 18.12 4.43
C VAL A 23 -7.75 17.34 3.78
N VAL A 24 -7.47 16.66 2.68
CA VAL A 24 -8.47 15.86 1.93
C VAL A 24 -8.92 14.63 2.73
N VAL A 25 -7.99 13.99 3.44
CA VAL A 25 -8.25 12.82 4.28
C VAL A 25 -7.93 13.18 5.75
N PRO A 26 -8.94 13.38 6.62
CA PRO A 26 -8.75 13.87 7.98
C PRO A 26 -8.30 12.78 8.96
N LEU A 27 -7.23 12.05 8.62
CA LEU A 27 -6.58 11.03 9.46
C LEU A 27 -5.16 11.45 9.72
N SER A 28 -4.59 11.25 10.92
CA SER A 28 -3.18 11.61 11.20
C SER A 28 -2.19 10.98 10.21
N PRO A 29 -1.03 11.60 9.95
CA PRO A 29 -0.03 11.05 9.03
C PRO A 29 0.40 9.62 9.40
N VAL A 30 0.51 9.32 10.71
CA VAL A 30 0.78 7.97 11.22
C VAL A 30 -0.32 6.99 10.84
N ARG A 31 -1.60 7.37 10.96
CA ARG A 31 -2.72 6.49 10.60
C ARG A 31 -2.77 6.23 9.10
N LYS A 32 -2.50 7.25 8.28
CA LYS A 32 -2.35 7.11 6.82
C LYS A 32 -1.19 6.16 6.48
N ALA A 33 -0.04 6.32 7.14
CA ALA A 33 1.11 5.45 6.97
C ALA A 33 0.80 3.99 7.34
N ARG A 34 0.08 3.74 8.44
CA ARG A 34 -0.36 2.39 8.82
C ARG A 34 -1.24 1.75 7.75
N ILE A 35 -2.20 2.50 7.20
CA ILE A 35 -3.05 2.01 6.10
C ILE A 35 -2.18 1.65 4.89
N CYS A 36 -1.24 2.52 4.49
CA CYS A 36 -0.28 2.23 3.42
C CYS A 36 0.55 0.97 3.70
N GLY A 37 1.03 0.79 4.93
CA GLY A 37 1.74 -0.42 5.36
C GLY A 37 0.89 -1.68 5.28
N THR A 38 -0.38 -1.62 5.70
CA THR A 38 -1.33 -2.74 5.57
C THR A 38 -1.63 -3.05 4.11
N LEU A 39 -1.83 -2.03 3.26
CA LEU A 39 -2.02 -2.22 1.82
C LEU A 39 -0.81 -2.89 1.17
N ALA A 40 0.40 -2.45 1.49
CA ALA A 40 1.63 -3.09 1.03
C ALA A 40 1.73 -4.54 1.52
N LEU A 41 1.34 -4.79 2.78
CA LEU A 41 1.34 -6.14 3.35
C LEU A 41 0.37 -7.09 2.63
N PHE A 42 -0.75 -6.61 2.10
CA PHE A 42 -1.64 -7.46 1.29
C PHE A 42 -0.94 -8.00 0.03
N GLY A 43 0.08 -7.32 -0.51
CA GLY A 43 0.93 -7.88 -1.56
C GLY A 43 1.55 -9.23 -1.20
N ALA A 44 1.73 -9.52 0.11
CA ALA A 44 2.18 -10.82 0.63
C ALA A 44 1.23 -11.98 0.29
N LEU A 45 -0.03 -11.71 -0.05
CA LEU A 45 -1.01 -12.74 -0.40
C LEU A 45 -0.83 -13.29 -1.82
N THR A 46 0.00 -12.65 -2.66
CA THR A 46 0.25 -13.07 -4.04
C THR A 46 0.71 -14.52 -4.14
N GLY A 47 1.72 -14.89 -3.37
CA GLY A 47 2.27 -16.26 -3.33
C GLY A 47 1.24 -17.27 -2.83
N PRO A 48 0.64 -17.08 -1.64
CA PRO A 48 -0.44 -17.93 -1.14
C PRO A 48 -1.56 -18.15 -2.15
N LEU A 49 -2.09 -17.07 -2.77
CA LEU A 49 -3.15 -17.19 -3.78
C LEU A 49 -2.74 -18.06 -4.96
N VAL A 50 -1.51 -17.90 -5.46
CA VAL A 50 -1.01 -18.71 -6.58
C VAL A 50 -0.72 -20.14 -6.15
N ALA A 51 -0.23 -20.36 -4.92
CA ALA A 51 0.05 -21.68 -4.38
C ALA A 51 -1.21 -22.52 -4.21
N THR A 52 -2.32 -21.88 -3.81
CA THR A 52 -3.61 -22.54 -3.54
C THR A 52 -4.50 -22.70 -4.76
N LEU A 53 -4.02 -22.35 -5.97
CA LEU A 53 -4.83 -22.47 -7.17
C LEU A 53 -5.32 -23.91 -7.40
N PRO A 54 -6.59 -24.08 -7.83
CA PRO A 54 -7.13 -25.39 -8.19
C PRO A 54 -6.26 -26.11 -9.23
N PRO A 55 -6.07 -27.44 -9.14
CA PRO A 55 -5.22 -28.21 -10.07
C PRO A 55 -5.54 -27.97 -11.55
N ALA A 56 -6.83 -27.99 -11.91
CA ALA A 56 -7.28 -27.77 -13.28
C ALA A 56 -6.85 -26.39 -13.83
N VAL A 57 -6.87 -25.35 -12.99
CA VAL A 57 -6.42 -24.00 -13.37
C VAL A 57 -4.90 -23.97 -13.53
N ARG A 58 -4.16 -24.66 -12.64
CA ARG A 58 -2.70 -24.74 -12.74
C ARG A 58 -2.26 -25.42 -14.04
N GLU A 59 -2.85 -26.57 -14.33
CA GLU A 59 -2.55 -27.36 -15.53
C GLU A 59 -2.88 -26.59 -16.83
N ALA A 60 -3.97 -25.81 -16.83
CA ALA A 60 -4.39 -25.04 -18.00
C ALA A 60 -3.61 -23.74 -18.23
N ASN A 61 -2.88 -23.22 -17.22
CA ASN A 61 -2.27 -21.89 -17.29
C ASN A 61 -0.75 -21.88 -17.11
N PHE A 62 -0.14 -22.96 -16.59
CA PHE A 62 1.26 -22.98 -16.22
C PHE A 62 1.96 -24.22 -16.78
N SER A 63 3.11 -24.03 -17.43
CA SER A 63 3.98 -25.11 -17.93
C SER A 63 5.01 -25.59 -16.91
N GLY A 64 5.08 -24.95 -15.74
CA GLY A 64 6.05 -25.23 -14.68
C GLY A 64 5.55 -24.73 -13.32
N PRO A 65 6.43 -24.60 -12.31
CA PRO A 65 6.03 -24.18 -10.96
C PRO A 65 5.34 -22.80 -10.96
N PRO A 66 4.06 -22.68 -10.55
CA PRO A 66 3.31 -21.43 -10.64
C PRO A 66 3.93 -20.26 -9.87
N LEU A 67 4.58 -20.55 -8.73
CA LEU A 67 5.22 -19.53 -7.89
C LEU A 67 6.48 -18.91 -8.52
N ALA A 68 7.08 -19.57 -9.51
CA ALA A 68 8.23 -19.09 -10.25
C ALA A 68 7.84 -18.48 -11.61
N ALA A 69 6.55 -18.51 -11.97
CA ALA A 69 6.09 -17.95 -13.23
C ALA A 69 6.16 -16.41 -13.20
N HIS A 70 6.56 -15.83 -14.32
CA HIS A 70 6.63 -14.38 -14.50
C HIS A 70 5.28 -13.87 -14.99
N LEU A 71 4.48 -13.28 -14.10
CA LEU A 71 3.10 -12.93 -14.43
C LEU A 71 2.94 -11.43 -14.60
N GLY A 72 2.11 -11.04 -15.57
CA GLY A 72 1.85 -9.64 -15.82
C GLY A 72 1.09 -8.95 -14.68
N VAL A 73 0.08 -9.62 -14.15
CA VAL A 73 -0.68 -9.13 -12.97
C VAL A 73 0.22 -8.95 -11.75
N VAL A 74 1.23 -9.80 -11.58
CA VAL A 74 2.17 -9.67 -10.44
C VAL A 74 3.01 -8.40 -10.56
N ALA A 75 3.31 -7.92 -11.76
CA ALA A 75 3.96 -6.62 -11.97
C ALA A 75 3.10 -5.47 -11.40
N VAL A 76 1.78 -5.55 -11.60
CA VAL A 76 0.81 -4.56 -11.09
C VAL A 76 0.76 -4.59 -9.56
N VAL A 77 0.71 -5.80 -8.97
CA VAL A 77 0.75 -5.95 -7.51
C VAL A 77 2.06 -5.41 -6.93
N LEU A 78 3.20 -5.69 -7.58
CA LEU A 78 4.51 -5.16 -7.17
C LEU A 78 4.55 -3.63 -7.22
N ALA A 79 4.10 -3.03 -8.33
CA ALA A 79 4.04 -1.58 -8.47
C ALA A 79 3.15 -0.94 -7.38
N GLY A 80 1.98 -1.52 -7.13
CA GLY A 80 1.09 -1.08 -6.05
C GLY A 80 1.72 -1.24 -4.66
N THR A 81 2.40 -2.36 -4.41
CA THR A 81 3.09 -2.64 -3.14
C THR A 81 4.20 -1.62 -2.88
N VAL A 82 5.01 -1.31 -3.90
CA VAL A 82 6.09 -0.30 -3.82
C VAL A 82 5.51 1.09 -3.61
N ALA A 83 4.45 1.45 -4.34
CA ALA A 83 3.76 2.74 -4.17
C ALA A 83 3.21 2.90 -2.76
N ALA A 84 2.50 1.89 -2.23
CA ALA A 84 1.97 1.87 -0.88
C ALA A 84 3.10 1.93 0.18
N GLY A 85 4.11 1.06 0.05
CA GLY A 85 5.24 1.02 0.98
C GLY A 85 6.04 2.32 1.01
N GLY A 86 6.38 2.85 -0.16
CA GLY A 86 7.10 4.12 -0.31
C GLY A 86 6.32 5.30 0.23
N ALA A 87 5.02 5.40 -0.08
CA ALA A 87 4.13 6.40 0.48
C ALA A 87 4.05 6.32 2.00
N GLY A 88 3.92 5.11 2.55
CA GLY A 88 3.88 4.86 4.00
C GLY A 88 5.16 5.32 4.70
N LEU A 89 6.33 4.97 4.16
CA LEU A 89 7.62 5.42 4.70
C LEU A 89 7.79 6.95 4.58
N GLY A 90 7.34 7.55 3.48
CA GLY A 90 7.33 9.00 3.30
C GLY A 90 6.48 9.72 4.35
N LEU A 91 5.28 9.19 4.65
CA LEU A 91 4.41 9.71 5.69
C LEU A 91 5.02 9.58 7.10
N VAL A 92 5.71 8.46 7.38
CA VAL A 92 6.46 8.31 8.64
C VAL A 92 7.60 9.31 8.73
N ALA A 93 8.36 9.51 7.65
CA ALA A 93 9.45 10.49 7.61
C ALA A 93 8.92 11.91 7.81
N LEU A 94 7.78 12.25 7.19
CA LEU A 94 7.10 13.53 7.37
C LEU A 94 6.68 13.74 8.83
N GLN A 95 6.04 12.74 9.46
CA GLN A 95 5.67 12.82 10.87
C GLN A 95 6.89 13.06 11.76
N ARG A 96 7.97 12.29 11.56
CA ARG A 96 9.20 12.46 12.36
C ARG A 96 9.81 13.84 12.18
N ARG A 97 9.74 14.41 10.98
CA ARG A 97 10.22 15.77 10.69
C ARG A 97 9.38 16.82 11.44
N LEU A 98 8.06 16.65 11.48
CA LEU A 98 7.17 17.57 12.18
C LEU A 98 7.30 17.47 13.71
N ALA A 99 7.49 16.26 14.25
CA ALA A 99 7.61 16.04 15.69
C ALA A 99 8.98 16.47 16.28
N ARG A 100 10.07 16.35 15.50
CA ARG A 100 11.45 16.64 15.99
C ARG A 100 12.07 17.90 15.40
N GLY A 101 11.46 18.46 14.37
CA GLY A 101 11.97 19.65 13.68
C GLY A 101 11.49 20.94 14.34
N PRO A 102 12.12 22.08 14.02
CA PRO A 102 11.53 23.38 14.33
C PRO A 102 10.17 23.50 13.66
N GLU A 103 9.28 24.30 14.25
CA GLU A 103 7.95 24.55 13.69
C GLU A 103 8.07 25.09 12.25
N PRO A 104 7.29 24.57 11.29
CA PRO A 104 7.40 24.99 9.89
C PRO A 104 7.05 26.46 9.72
N SER A 105 7.77 27.18 8.86
CA SER A 105 7.32 28.50 8.41
C SER A 105 6.07 28.39 7.52
N ASP A 106 5.31 29.48 7.35
CA ASP A 106 4.06 29.49 6.56
C ASP A 106 4.19 28.83 5.17
N ASP A 107 5.26 29.13 4.42
CA ASP A 107 5.52 28.51 3.11
C ASP A 107 5.81 26.99 3.20
N GLN A 108 6.42 26.54 4.29
CA GLN A 108 6.71 25.13 4.53
C GLN A 108 5.48 24.33 4.93
N VAL A 109 4.52 24.95 5.62
CA VAL A 109 3.23 24.33 5.97
C VAL A 109 2.51 23.85 4.72
N TRP A 110 2.38 24.72 3.71
CA TRP A 110 1.74 24.36 2.44
C TRP A 110 2.48 23.26 1.68
N THR A 111 3.81 23.30 1.70
CA THR A 111 4.65 22.27 1.08
C THR A 111 4.44 20.91 1.76
N PHE A 112 4.41 20.87 3.09
CA PHE A 112 4.19 19.63 3.85
C PHE A 112 2.77 19.09 3.68
N LEU A 113 1.77 19.96 3.58
CA LEU A 113 0.41 19.55 3.29
C LEU A 113 0.30 18.94 1.88
N ALA A 114 0.87 19.59 0.87
CA ALA A 114 0.90 19.07 -0.50
C ALA A 114 1.64 17.72 -0.58
N LEU A 115 2.74 17.57 0.14
CA LEU A 115 3.48 16.31 0.23
C LEU A 115 2.65 15.22 0.91
N GLU A 116 1.98 15.53 2.02
CA GLU A 116 1.10 14.59 2.71
C GLU A 116 -0.02 14.08 1.78
N ASP A 117 -0.67 14.99 1.05
CA ASP A 117 -1.75 14.63 0.13
C ASP A 117 -1.24 13.85 -1.08
N ALA A 118 -0.09 14.22 -1.65
CA ALA A 118 0.54 13.46 -2.73
C ALA A 118 0.89 12.03 -2.29
N LEU A 119 1.51 11.87 -1.11
CA LEU A 119 1.82 10.55 -0.54
C LEU A 119 0.55 9.75 -0.26
N THR A 120 -0.49 10.40 0.27
CA THR A 120 -1.79 9.75 0.51
C THR A 120 -2.41 9.25 -0.80
N GLY A 121 -2.41 10.08 -1.84
CA GLY A 121 -2.92 9.72 -3.16
C GLY A 121 -2.16 8.55 -3.78
N ILE A 122 -0.82 8.60 -3.77
CA ILE A 122 0.04 7.52 -4.28
C ILE A 122 -0.22 6.22 -3.50
N GLY A 123 -0.24 6.29 -2.17
CA GLY A 123 -0.40 5.10 -1.33
C GLY A 123 -1.79 4.48 -1.43
N PHE A 124 -2.85 5.29 -1.36
CA PHE A 124 -4.23 4.79 -1.30
C PHE A 124 -4.77 4.46 -2.68
N VAL A 125 -4.56 5.34 -3.66
CA VAL A 125 -5.12 5.17 -5.00
C VAL A 125 -4.23 4.24 -5.81
N THR A 126 -2.98 4.62 -6.06
CA THR A 126 -2.07 3.79 -6.88
C THR A 126 -1.73 2.49 -6.17
N GLY A 127 -1.39 2.55 -4.89
CA GLY A 127 -1.08 1.38 -4.08
C GLY A 127 -2.29 0.47 -3.89
N GLY A 128 -3.43 1.03 -3.45
CA GLY A 128 -4.66 0.28 -3.22
C GLY A 128 -5.23 -0.35 -4.48
N LEU A 129 -5.27 0.36 -5.61
CA LEU A 129 -5.73 -0.21 -6.88
C LEU A 129 -4.76 -1.28 -7.39
N GLY A 130 -3.45 -1.03 -7.37
CA GLY A 130 -2.46 -1.98 -7.87
C GLY A 130 -2.48 -3.31 -7.10
N VAL A 131 -2.48 -3.24 -5.77
CA VAL A 131 -2.58 -4.43 -4.92
C VAL A 131 -3.99 -5.06 -5.00
N GLY A 132 -5.04 -4.27 -4.81
CA GLY A 132 -6.41 -4.78 -4.77
C GLY A 132 -6.85 -5.44 -6.07
N VAL A 133 -6.74 -4.73 -7.20
CA VAL A 133 -7.11 -5.27 -8.52
C VAL A 133 -6.25 -6.48 -8.85
N GLY A 134 -4.94 -6.40 -8.62
CA GLY A 134 -4.03 -7.50 -8.93
C GLY A 134 -4.33 -8.76 -8.11
N LEU A 135 -4.60 -8.62 -6.82
CA LEU A 135 -4.98 -9.75 -5.97
C LEU A 135 -6.34 -10.33 -6.37
N VAL A 136 -7.34 -9.51 -6.72
CA VAL A 136 -8.64 -10.00 -7.20
C VAL A 136 -8.49 -10.78 -8.50
N LEU A 137 -7.68 -10.29 -9.44
CA LEU A 137 -7.40 -10.99 -10.69
C LEU A 137 -6.68 -12.32 -10.43
N LEU A 138 -5.70 -12.36 -9.53
CA LEU A 138 -5.05 -13.63 -9.15
C LEU A 138 -6.00 -14.57 -8.41
N ALA A 139 -6.86 -14.04 -7.56
CA ALA A 139 -7.86 -14.81 -6.84
C ALA A 139 -8.91 -15.40 -7.78
N SER A 140 -9.14 -14.78 -8.95
CA SER A 140 -10.16 -15.23 -9.90
C SER A 140 -9.98 -16.66 -10.39
N GLY A 141 -8.76 -17.22 -10.37
CA GLY A 141 -8.54 -18.63 -10.65
C GLY A 141 -9.18 -19.58 -9.63
N HIS A 142 -9.57 -19.12 -8.44
CA HIS A 142 -10.33 -19.93 -7.50
C HIS A 142 -11.82 -20.04 -7.87
N TRP A 143 -12.30 -19.25 -8.84
CA TRP A 143 -13.65 -19.39 -9.40
C TRP A 143 -13.75 -20.44 -10.52
N GLY A 144 -12.63 -21.07 -10.90
CA GLY A 144 -12.60 -22.13 -11.91
C GLY A 144 -12.15 -21.67 -13.30
N VAL A 145 -12.05 -22.63 -14.22
CA VAL A 145 -11.51 -22.41 -15.57
C VAL A 145 -12.50 -21.60 -16.42
N GLU A 146 -13.79 -21.85 -16.26
CA GLU A 146 -14.88 -21.18 -16.99
C GLU A 146 -14.91 -19.68 -16.68
N ALA A 147 -14.65 -19.30 -15.42
CA ALA A 147 -14.55 -17.92 -15.00
C ALA A 147 -13.34 -17.21 -15.65
N LEU A 148 -12.20 -17.90 -15.75
CA LEU A 148 -11.02 -17.39 -16.44
C LEU A 148 -11.26 -17.25 -17.94
N GLU A 149 -11.96 -18.20 -18.57
CA GLU A 149 -12.35 -18.08 -19.98
C GLU A 149 -13.30 -16.91 -20.23
N ALA A 150 -14.23 -16.62 -19.29
CA ALA A 150 -15.05 -15.43 -19.36
C ALA A 150 -14.22 -14.14 -19.27
N LEU A 151 -13.23 -14.08 -18.38
CA LEU A 151 -12.29 -12.96 -18.29
C LEU A 151 -11.47 -12.78 -19.58
N ARG A 152 -10.94 -13.88 -20.13
CA ARG A 152 -10.17 -13.87 -21.39
C ARG A 152 -11.00 -13.38 -22.57
N ARG A 153 -12.28 -13.77 -22.66
CA ARG A 153 -13.21 -13.24 -23.68
C ARG A 153 -13.41 -11.73 -23.60
N ASN A 154 -13.23 -11.14 -22.41
CA ASN A 154 -13.25 -9.70 -22.20
C ASN A 154 -11.86 -9.05 -22.31
N GLY A 155 -10.85 -9.77 -22.82
CA GLY A 155 -9.48 -9.28 -23.00
C GLY A 155 -8.64 -9.25 -21.73
N VAL A 156 -9.09 -9.85 -20.63
CA VAL A 156 -8.35 -9.91 -19.37
C VAL A 156 -7.68 -11.27 -19.24
N GLU A 157 -6.35 -11.28 -19.17
CA GLU A 157 -5.55 -12.50 -19.02
C GLU A 157 -4.78 -12.49 -17.67
N PRO A 158 -5.39 -13.00 -16.58
CA PRO A 158 -4.82 -12.87 -15.23
C PRO A 158 -3.44 -13.52 -15.05
N TYR A 159 -3.18 -14.58 -15.81
CA TYR A 159 -1.95 -15.37 -15.74
C TYR A 159 -1.08 -15.24 -17.00
N LEU A 160 -1.26 -14.16 -17.76
CA LEU A 160 -0.39 -13.88 -18.91
C LEU A 160 1.07 -13.81 -18.45
N SER A 161 1.92 -14.59 -19.12
CA SER A 161 3.34 -14.64 -18.82
C SER A 161 4.07 -13.47 -19.49
N MET A 162 4.87 -12.72 -18.73
CA MET A 162 5.68 -11.60 -19.24
C MET A 162 7.17 -11.91 -19.05
N GLY A 163 7.91 -12.14 -20.14
CA GLY A 163 9.31 -12.59 -20.08
C GLY A 163 10.36 -11.51 -19.79
N ALA A 164 10.00 -10.22 -19.79
CA ALA A 164 10.98 -9.13 -19.75
C ALA A 164 11.44 -8.73 -18.34
N ILE A 165 10.66 -9.02 -17.29
CA ILE A 165 10.94 -8.58 -15.91
C ILE A 165 10.67 -9.74 -14.94
N PRO A 166 11.52 -9.97 -13.93
CA PRO A 166 11.25 -10.95 -12.88
C PRO A 166 10.06 -10.52 -12.01
N THR A 167 8.84 -10.91 -12.41
CA THR A 167 7.58 -10.59 -11.72
C THR A 167 6.93 -11.86 -11.18
N THR A 168 7.65 -12.54 -10.29
CA THR A 168 7.19 -13.81 -9.72
C THR A 168 6.30 -13.60 -8.49
N PRO A 169 5.29 -14.48 -8.26
CA PRO A 169 4.48 -14.45 -7.04
C PRO A 169 5.31 -14.47 -5.75
N LEU A 170 6.44 -15.18 -5.76
CA LEU A 170 7.38 -15.21 -4.64
C LEU A 170 7.98 -13.83 -4.36
N LEU A 171 8.42 -13.11 -5.41
CA LEU A 171 8.98 -11.76 -5.27
C LEU A 171 7.96 -10.78 -4.72
N ALA A 172 6.73 -10.78 -5.24
CA ALA A 172 5.65 -9.94 -4.71
C ALA A 172 5.33 -10.26 -3.25
N THR A 173 5.42 -11.54 -2.88
CA THR A 173 5.20 -11.95 -1.50
C THR A 173 6.27 -11.37 -0.57
N ALA A 174 7.54 -11.53 -0.94
CA ALA A 174 8.67 -10.97 -0.19
C ALA A 174 8.60 -9.45 -0.11
N ALA A 175 8.33 -8.77 -1.23
CA ALA A 175 8.19 -7.32 -1.29
C ALA A 175 7.05 -6.81 -0.38
N GLY A 176 5.89 -7.47 -0.41
CA GLY A 176 4.76 -7.13 0.44
C GLY A 176 5.07 -7.27 1.93
N LEU A 177 5.73 -8.36 2.32
CA LEU A 177 6.19 -8.57 3.70
C LEU A 177 7.20 -7.49 4.12
N ILE A 178 8.25 -7.26 3.33
CA ILE A 178 9.31 -6.30 3.66
C ILE A 178 8.76 -4.88 3.73
N ALA A 179 8.02 -4.44 2.71
CA ALA A 179 7.47 -3.09 2.65
C ALA A 179 6.39 -2.87 3.73
N GLY A 180 5.47 -3.82 3.88
CA GLY A 180 4.38 -3.74 4.85
C GLY A 180 4.89 -3.72 6.29
N LEU A 181 5.70 -4.71 6.66
CA LEU A 181 6.27 -4.78 8.02
C LEU A 181 7.25 -3.62 8.27
N GLY A 182 8.01 -3.20 7.26
CA GLY A 182 8.91 -2.05 7.35
C GLY A 182 8.17 -0.77 7.70
N VAL A 183 7.08 -0.46 6.99
CA VAL A 183 6.23 0.71 7.29
C VAL A 183 5.60 0.57 8.67
N LEU A 184 4.99 -0.58 8.99
CA LEU A 184 4.32 -0.77 10.28
C LEU A 184 5.29 -0.61 11.45
N THR A 185 6.47 -1.22 11.36
CA THR A 185 7.54 -1.06 12.37
C THR A 185 8.00 0.38 12.46
N ALA A 186 8.18 1.06 11.32
CA ALA A 186 8.59 2.46 11.30
C ALA A 186 7.54 3.38 11.97
N THR A 187 6.24 3.06 11.84
CA THR A 187 5.16 3.78 12.54
C THR A 187 5.18 3.56 14.04
N VAL A 188 5.52 2.36 14.51
CA VAL A 188 5.66 2.06 15.95
C VAL A 188 6.83 2.87 16.53
N VAL A 189 8.00 2.79 15.91
CA VAL A 189 9.19 3.56 16.32
C VAL A 189 8.98 5.08 16.24
N ALA A 190 8.09 5.56 15.36
CA ALA A 190 7.76 6.98 15.28
C ALA A 190 6.82 7.46 16.40
N VAL A 191 6.04 6.56 17.01
CA VAL A 191 5.10 6.87 18.10
C VAL A 191 5.72 6.60 19.47
N ASP A 192 6.46 5.50 19.63
CA ASP A 192 7.08 5.14 20.92
C ASP A 192 8.39 5.92 21.22
N GLY A 193 8.85 6.72 20.27
CA GLY A 193 10.02 7.59 20.42
C GLY A 193 9.70 9.01 20.88
N GLU A 194 8.46 9.23 21.35
CA GLU A 194 7.95 10.44 22.05
C GLU A 194 7.97 10.19 23.56
#